data_AF-A0A3P1SM78-F1
#
_entry.id   AF-A0A3P1SM78-F1
#
_cell.length_a   1.000
_cell.length_b   1.000
_cell.length_c   1.000
_cell.angle_alpha   90.00
_cell.angle_beta   90.00
_cell.angle_gamma   90.00
#
_symmetry.space_group_name_H-M   'P 1'
#
loop_
_entity.id
_entity.type
_entity.pdbx_description
1 polymer ?
#
loop_
_entity_poly.entity_id
_entity_poly.type
_entity_poly.pdbx_seq_one_letter_code
_entity_poly.pdbx_strand_id
1 'polypeptide(L)'
;METEEGSTAYLDCVQNFEWFFSQQFCTVNLFFVDFPFVAFLIGLGIPFVTWLIQKLVSWLIDSRRQISGNWLLVIFEDNKPTKFDLYKLRQRRYSVTGTIRRLLSLEDQEQTKRRYGFVGYSDGGSLIYSFWPESKVTSSFGSCTLKLSENAEATYSGLYTRPFGVARAIRKGQTASIILTRSPEKVRELIGGLEQTKQEFVWRKTFGLFGREKL
;
A
#
# COMPACT_ATOMS: atom_id res chain seq x y z
N MET A 1 61.16 7.36 0.83
CA MET A 1 61.82 6.16 1.38
C MET A 1 60.82 5.53 2.33
N GLU A 2 59.84 4.82 1.78
CA GLU A 2 58.81 4.07 2.52
C GLU A 2 58.65 2.74 1.79
N THR A 3 59.63 1.87 1.87
CA THR A 3 59.65 0.64 1.06
C THR A 3 60.51 -0.40 1.75
N GLU A 4 59.87 -1.30 2.48
CA GLU A 4 60.08 -2.76 2.43
C GLU A 4 59.35 -3.48 3.59
N GLU A 5 59.34 -2.90 4.79
CA GLU A 5 58.71 -3.54 5.98
C GLU A 5 57.17 -3.63 5.91
N GLY A 6 56.50 -2.67 5.25
CA GLY A 6 55.04 -2.73 5.07
C GLY A 6 54.59 -3.79 4.05
N SER A 7 55.48 -4.21 3.14
CA SER A 7 55.16 -5.19 2.09
C SER A 7 55.27 -6.63 2.61
N THR A 8 56.20 -6.91 3.51
CA THR A 8 56.38 -8.25 4.10
C THR A 8 55.27 -8.57 5.10
N ALA A 9 54.87 -7.62 5.96
CA ALA A 9 53.75 -7.81 6.88
C ALA A 9 52.40 -8.03 6.17
N TYR A 10 52.20 -7.40 5.01
CA TYR A 10 51.01 -7.63 4.18
C TYR A 10 51.02 -9.03 3.54
N LEU A 11 52.16 -9.46 2.99
CA LEU A 11 52.31 -10.78 2.39
C LEU A 11 52.14 -11.91 3.42
N ASP A 12 52.69 -11.74 4.62
CA ASP A 12 52.52 -12.70 5.72
C ASP A 12 51.06 -12.76 6.21
N CYS A 13 50.35 -11.64 6.23
CA CYS A 13 48.92 -11.60 6.57
C CYS A 13 48.07 -12.34 5.54
N VAL A 14 48.32 -12.11 4.24
CA VAL A 14 47.60 -12.78 3.15
C VAL A 14 47.88 -14.28 3.15
N GLN A 15 49.14 -14.71 3.31
CA GLN A 15 49.50 -16.13 3.36
C GLN A 15 48.89 -16.85 4.57
N ASN A 16 48.88 -16.22 5.75
CA ASN A 16 48.24 -16.80 6.93
C ASN A 16 46.71 -16.90 6.77
N PHE A 17 46.09 -15.93 6.10
CA PHE A 17 44.66 -15.96 5.80
C PHE A 17 44.30 -17.06 4.80
N GLU A 18 45.08 -17.21 3.73
CA GLU A 18 44.90 -18.30 2.74
C GLU A 18 45.12 -19.67 3.37
N TRP A 19 46.14 -19.83 4.23
CA TRP A 19 46.39 -21.07 4.95
C TRP A 19 45.24 -21.42 5.90
N PHE A 20 44.74 -20.44 6.67
CA PHE A 20 43.59 -20.63 7.55
C PHE A 20 42.34 -21.04 6.77
N PHE A 21 42.04 -20.36 5.66
CA PHE A 21 40.92 -20.71 4.80
C PHE A 21 41.07 -22.10 4.18
N SER A 22 42.27 -22.45 3.68
CA SER A 22 42.54 -23.77 3.11
C SER A 22 42.34 -24.90 4.14
N GLN A 23 42.76 -24.69 5.40
CA GLN A 23 42.55 -25.66 6.48
C GLN A 23 41.06 -25.83 6.83
N GLN A 24 40.31 -24.72 6.90
CA GLN A 24 38.86 -24.77 7.16
C GLN A 24 38.11 -25.47 6.01
N PHE A 25 38.46 -25.19 4.74
CA PHE A 25 37.86 -25.85 3.58
C PHE A 25 38.18 -27.35 3.53
N CYS A 26 39.40 -27.77 3.84
CA CYS A 26 39.76 -29.19 3.93
C CYS A 26 38.96 -29.91 5.03
N THR A 27 38.79 -29.27 6.19
CA THR A 27 38.04 -29.85 7.32
C THR A 27 36.55 -29.98 7.00
N VAL A 28 35.96 -28.98 6.34
CA VAL A 28 34.57 -29.01 5.89
C VAL A 28 34.35 -30.07 4.80
N ASN A 29 35.29 -30.22 3.86
CA ASN A 29 35.23 -31.27 2.83
C ASN A 29 35.36 -32.68 3.44
N LEU A 30 36.28 -32.90 4.39
CA LEU A 30 36.40 -34.17 5.11
C LEU A 30 35.10 -34.52 5.84
N PHE A 31 34.50 -33.56 6.54
CA PHE A 31 33.22 -33.76 7.23
C PHE A 31 32.09 -34.15 6.27
N PHE A 32 32.02 -33.57 5.07
CA PHE A 32 31.00 -33.93 4.08
C PHE A 32 31.26 -35.26 3.37
N VAL A 33 32.51 -35.70 3.28
CA VAL A 33 32.88 -37.04 2.77
C VAL A 33 32.57 -38.12 3.80
N ASP A 34 32.86 -37.87 5.08
CA ASP A 34 32.63 -38.83 6.17
C ASP A 34 31.15 -38.91 6.59
N PHE A 35 30.38 -37.84 6.37
CA PHE A 35 28.95 -37.78 6.70
C PHE A 35 28.10 -37.31 5.51
N PRO A 36 28.03 -38.10 4.42
CA PRO A 36 27.31 -37.71 3.19
C PRO A 36 25.81 -37.51 3.42
N PHE A 37 25.24 -38.21 4.40
CA PHE A 37 23.85 -38.03 4.81
C PHE A 37 23.61 -36.66 5.48
N VAL A 38 24.56 -36.16 6.27
CA VAL A 38 24.49 -34.82 6.87
C VAL A 38 24.65 -33.75 5.80
N ALA A 39 25.55 -33.96 4.83
CA ALA A 39 25.69 -33.10 3.65
C ALA A 39 24.37 -33.00 2.86
N PHE A 40 23.71 -34.14 2.64
CA PHE A 40 22.43 -34.23 1.94
C PHE A 40 21.30 -33.53 2.72
N LEU A 41 21.21 -33.74 4.04
CA LEU A 41 20.22 -33.06 4.88
C LEU A 41 20.42 -31.54 4.92
N ILE A 42 21.67 -31.06 4.97
CA ILE A 42 21.99 -29.62 4.86
C ILE A 42 21.63 -29.12 3.46
N GLY A 43 21.96 -29.88 2.41
CA GLY A 43 21.61 -29.59 1.02
C GLY A 43 20.10 -29.51 0.75
N LEU A 44 19.27 -30.24 1.51
CA LEU A 44 17.81 -30.12 1.48
C LEU A 44 17.28 -29.04 2.44
N GLY A 45 17.97 -28.79 3.55
CA GLY A 45 17.59 -27.78 4.54
C GLY A 45 17.75 -26.36 4.00
N ILE A 46 18.83 -26.07 3.29
CA ILE A 46 19.10 -24.75 2.70
C ILE A 46 17.97 -24.29 1.73
N PRO A 47 17.53 -25.07 0.73
CA PRO A 47 16.44 -24.66 -0.16
C PRO A 47 15.11 -24.49 0.58
N PHE A 48 14.84 -25.30 1.61
CA PHE A 48 13.64 -25.14 2.44
C PHE A 48 13.67 -23.85 3.27
N VAL A 49 14.79 -23.55 3.94
CA VAL A 49 14.98 -22.33 4.73
C VAL A 49 14.93 -21.10 3.84
N THR A 50 15.59 -21.11 2.68
CA THR A 50 15.54 -19.99 1.73
C THR A 50 14.13 -19.76 1.17
N TRP A 51 13.38 -20.82 0.85
CA TRP A 51 11.97 -20.72 0.48
C TRP A 51 11.11 -20.11 1.60
N LEU A 52 11.33 -20.53 2.85
CA LEU A 52 10.60 -20.00 4.01
C LEU A 52 10.90 -18.51 4.25
N ILE A 53 12.17 -18.11 4.16
CA ILE A 53 12.59 -16.71 4.28
C ILE A 53 11.96 -15.87 3.15
N GLN A 54 11.99 -16.35 1.90
CA GLN A 54 11.35 -15.66 0.78
C GLN A 54 9.85 -15.47 1.01
N LYS A 55 9.16 -16.48 1.55
CA LYS A 55 7.74 -16.38 1.90
C LYS A 55 7.48 -15.36 3.00
N LEU A 56 8.28 -15.35 4.05
CA LEU A 56 8.16 -14.40 5.15
C LEU A 56 8.44 -12.96 4.70
N VAL A 57 9.49 -12.75 3.92
CA VAL A 57 9.84 -11.44 3.36
C VAL A 57 8.74 -10.94 2.42
N SER A 58 8.25 -11.80 1.52
CA SER A 58 7.13 -11.44 0.63
C SER A 58 5.87 -11.09 1.43
N TRP A 59 5.56 -11.87 2.47
CA TRP A 59 4.41 -11.58 3.34
C TRP A 59 4.56 -10.27 4.11
N LEU A 60 5.76 -9.97 4.64
CA LEU A 60 6.05 -8.70 5.33
C LEU A 60 5.94 -7.50 4.39
N ILE A 61 6.49 -7.60 3.18
CA ILE A 61 6.40 -6.55 2.15
C ILE A 61 4.94 -6.33 1.74
N ASP A 62 4.21 -7.43 1.47
CA ASP A 62 2.79 -7.38 1.13
C ASP A 62 1.97 -6.77 2.27
N SER A 63 2.28 -7.09 3.53
CA SER A 63 1.56 -6.54 4.69
C SER A 63 1.81 -5.05 4.89
N ARG A 64 3.01 -4.53 4.58
CA ARG A 64 3.30 -3.09 4.67
C ARG A 64 2.68 -2.28 3.54
N ARG A 65 2.52 -2.88 2.36
CA ARG A 65 1.92 -2.23 1.17
C ARG A 65 0.41 -2.42 1.06
N GLN A 66 -0.20 -3.09 2.03
CA GLN A 66 -1.64 -3.33 2.02
C GLN A 66 -2.44 -2.04 2.22
N ILE A 67 -3.30 -1.77 1.24
CA ILE A 67 -4.27 -0.68 1.29
C ILE A 67 -5.59 -1.09 1.96
N SER A 68 -5.69 -2.30 2.50
CA SER A 68 -6.88 -2.76 3.21
C SER A 68 -7.26 -1.81 4.36
N GLY A 69 -8.56 -1.63 4.60
CA GLY A 69 -9.09 -0.83 5.71
C GLY A 69 -10.07 0.26 5.26
N ASN A 70 -10.35 1.18 6.18
CA ASN A 70 -11.20 2.34 5.92
C ASN A 70 -10.37 3.51 5.42
N TRP A 71 -10.84 4.17 4.36
CA TRP A 71 -10.22 5.32 3.74
C TRP A 71 -11.26 6.41 3.50
N LEU A 72 -10.85 7.65 3.65
CA LEU A 72 -11.66 8.81 3.26
C LEU A 72 -11.22 9.27 1.87
N LEU A 73 -12.16 9.32 0.94
CA LEU A 73 -11.98 9.98 -0.34
C LEU A 73 -12.68 11.34 -0.32
N VAL A 74 -11.97 12.37 -0.75
CA VAL A 74 -12.47 13.73 -0.88
C VAL A 74 -12.33 14.15 -2.34
N ILE A 75 -13.43 14.66 -2.91
CA ILE A 75 -13.46 15.21 -4.26
C ILE A 75 -13.47 16.72 -4.18
N PHE A 76 -12.62 17.36 -4.98
CA PHE A 76 -12.46 18.79 -5.03
C PHE A 76 -12.93 19.34 -6.38
N GLU A 77 -13.68 20.42 -6.32
CA GLU A 77 -14.08 21.24 -7.46
C GLU A 77 -13.61 22.66 -7.16
N ASP A 78 -12.84 23.26 -8.08
CA ASP A 78 -12.24 24.59 -7.89
C ASP A 78 -11.46 24.73 -6.57
N ASN A 79 -10.69 23.69 -6.22
CA ASN A 79 -9.91 23.56 -4.97
C ASN A 79 -10.75 23.56 -3.68
N LYS A 80 -12.07 23.40 -3.77
CA LYS A 80 -12.96 23.27 -2.62
C LYS A 80 -13.49 21.84 -2.51
N PRO A 81 -13.52 21.25 -1.31
CA PRO A 81 -14.06 19.92 -1.12
C PRO A 81 -15.58 19.93 -1.33
N THR A 82 -16.09 19.12 -2.28
CA THR A 82 -17.52 19.05 -2.59
C THR A 82 -18.18 17.75 -2.13
N LYS A 83 -17.41 16.64 -2.08
CA LYS A 83 -17.92 15.31 -1.76
C LYS A 83 -16.94 14.56 -0.86
N PHE A 84 -17.50 13.84 0.11
CA PHE A 84 -16.77 13.00 1.06
C PHE A 84 -17.36 11.59 1.01
N ASP A 85 -16.53 10.63 0.63
CA ASP A 85 -16.91 9.23 0.46
C ASP A 85 -16.04 8.35 1.38
N LEU A 86 -16.67 7.43 2.13
CA LEU A 86 -16.00 6.40 2.89
C LEU A 86 -15.76 5.18 2.01
N TYR A 87 -14.50 4.83 1.84
CA TYR A 87 -14.05 3.66 1.12
C TYR A 87 -13.67 2.56 2.12
N LYS A 88 -14.22 1.36 1.93
CA LYS A 88 -13.79 0.16 2.65
C LYS A 88 -13.07 -0.74 1.66
N LEU A 89 -11.74 -0.71 1.70
CA LEU A 89 -10.90 -1.44 0.76
C LEU A 89 -10.49 -2.79 1.37
N ARG A 90 -10.45 -3.83 0.53
CA ARG A 90 -9.83 -5.11 0.83
C ARG A 90 -8.91 -5.47 -0.32
N GLN A 91 -7.62 -5.59 -0.02
CA GLN A 91 -6.61 -5.99 -0.98
C GLN A 91 -6.21 -7.46 -0.79
N ARG A 92 -6.10 -8.19 -1.89
CA ARG A 92 -5.52 -9.53 -1.95
C ARG A 92 -4.50 -9.56 -3.09
N ARG A 93 -3.21 -9.62 -2.75
CA ARG A 93 -2.10 -9.37 -3.70
C ARG A 93 -2.30 -8.01 -4.37
N TYR A 94 -2.40 -7.96 -5.70
CA TYR A 94 -2.63 -6.72 -6.42
C TYR A 94 -4.11 -6.38 -6.63
N SER A 95 -5.03 -7.32 -6.40
CA SER A 95 -6.46 -7.05 -6.59
C SER A 95 -7.04 -6.31 -5.39
N VAL A 96 -7.82 -5.27 -5.66
CA VAL A 96 -8.52 -4.47 -4.67
C VAL A 96 -10.01 -4.55 -4.93
N THR A 97 -10.77 -4.84 -3.88
CA THR A 97 -12.23 -4.84 -3.92
C THR A 97 -12.76 -4.04 -2.76
N GLY A 98 -13.99 -3.58 -2.83
CA GLY A 98 -14.61 -2.97 -1.68
C GLY A 98 -15.91 -2.25 -1.95
N THR A 99 -16.30 -1.45 -0.97
CA THR A 99 -17.54 -0.67 -1.01
C THR A 99 -17.25 0.79 -0.76
N ILE A 100 -18.00 1.65 -1.44
CA ILE A 100 -17.98 3.10 -1.27
C ILE A 100 -19.31 3.51 -0.68
N ARG A 101 -19.27 4.37 0.34
CA ARG A 101 -20.45 4.97 0.95
C ARG A 101 -20.26 6.47 1.00
N ARG A 102 -21.19 7.22 0.41
CA ARG A 102 -21.16 8.68 0.55
C ARG A 102 -21.44 9.09 1.99
N LEU A 103 -20.58 9.91 2.55
CA LEU A 103 -20.74 10.50 3.88
C LEU A 103 -21.39 11.88 3.80
N LEU A 104 -20.95 12.69 2.83
CA LEU A 104 -21.43 14.05 2.67
C LEU A 104 -21.33 14.46 1.20
N SER A 105 -22.34 15.18 0.72
CA SER A 105 -22.37 15.84 -0.57
C SER A 105 -22.84 17.28 -0.33
N LEU A 106 -22.01 18.27 -0.64
CA LEU A 106 -22.38 19.67 -0.46
C LEU A 106 -23.33 20.17 -1.56
N GLU A 107 -23.28 19.55 -2.73
CA GLU A 107 -24.09 19.92 -3.90
C GLU A 107 -25.44 19.20 -3.97
N ASP A 108 -25.49 17.95 -3.51
CA ASP A 108 -26.67 17.10 -3.67
C ASP A 108 -26.82 16.16 -2.46
N GLN A 109 -27.61 16.60 -1.49
CA GLN A 109 -27.83 15.86 -0.25
C GLN A 109 -28.54 14.51 -0.46
N GLU A 110 -29.29 14.31 -1.55
CA GLU A 110 -30.00 13.06 -1.82
C GLU A 110 -29.01 11.90 -2.10
N GLN A 111 -27.78 12.21 -2.50
CA GLN A 111 -26.75 11.20 -2.76
C GLN A 111 -26.06 10.66 -1.50
N THR A 112 -26.33 11.23 -0.32
CA THR A 112 -25.63 10.99 0.97
C THR A 112 -25.83 9.58 1.57
N LYS A 113 -26.54 8.68 0.87
CA LYS A 113 -26.78 7.29 1.31
C LYS A 113 -26.48 6.24 0.25
N ARG A 114 -26.00 6.66 -0.93
CA ARG A 114 -25.68 5.73 -2.02
C ARG A 114 -24.50 4.85 -1.66
N ARG A 115 -24.61 3.58 -2.05
CA ARG A 115 -23.57 2.56 -1.93
C ARG A 115 -23.10 2.16 -3.31
N TYR A 116 -21.80 1.98 -3.44
CA TYR A 116 -21.18 1.53 -4.67
C TYR A 116 -20.27 0.36 -4.36
N GLY A 117 -20.25 -0.63 -5.25
CA GLY A 117 -19.18 -1.62 -5.31
C GLY A 117 -18.03 -1.05 -6.15
N PHE A 118 -16.80 -1.45 -5.85
CA PHE A 118 -15.68 -1.18 -6.73
C PHE A 118 -14.73 -2.38 -6.82
N VAL A 119 -14.08 -2.49 -7.97
CA VAL A 119 -13.00 -3.45 -8.23
C VAL A 119 -11.85 -2.72 -8.91
N GLY A 120 -10.63 -3.08 -8.53
CA GLY A 120 -9.43 -2.44 -9.04
C GLY A 120 -8.14 -3.23 -8.80
N TYR A 121 -7.05 -2.53 -9.05
CA TYR A 121 -5.68 -3.01 -8.98
C TYR A 121 -4.82 -2.01 -8.18
N SER A 122 -3.93 -2.49 -7.32
CA SER A 122 -2.92 -1.69 -6.66
C SER A 122 -1.61 -2.46 -6.46
N ASP A 123 -0.50 -1.80 -6.74
CA ASP A 123 0.87 -2.27 -6.49
C ASP A 123 1.50 -1.65 -5.21
N GLY A 124 0.71 -0.88 -4.46
CA GLY A 124 1.13 -0.12 -3.28
C GLY A 124 1.71 1.26 -3.58
N GLY A 125 2.02 1.58 -4.84
CA GLY A 125 2.41 2.93 -5.29
C GLY A 125 1.33 3.62 -6.11
N SER A 126 0.50 2.84 -6.79
CA SER A 126 -0.64 3.30 -7.59
C SER A 126 -1.89 2.50 -7.24
N LEU A 127 -3.05 3.11 -7.43
CA LEU A 127 -4.36 2.48 -7.27
C LEU A 127 -5.24 2.87 -8.46
N ILE A 128 -5.66 1.88 -9.23
CA ILE A 128 -6.56 2.04 -10.39
C ILE A 128 -7.81 1.23 -10.12
N TYR A 129 -8.99 1.83 -10.22
CA TYR A 129 -10.23 1.12 -9.97
C TYR A 129 -11.40 1.68 -10.75
N SER A 130 -12.45 0.86 -10.87
CA SER A 130 -13.76 1.25 -11.38
C SER A 130 -14.84 0.91 -10.36
N PHE A 131 -15.89 1.71 -10.32
CA PHE A 131 -16.98 1.57 -9.35
C PHE A 131 -18.34 1.75 -10.02
N TRP A 132 -19.38 1.17 -9.41
CA TRP A 132 -20.76 1.20 -9.87
C TRP A 132 -21.73 1.13 -8.68
N PRO A 133 -22.94 1.72 -8.77
CA PRO A 133 -23.91 1.67 -7.69
C PRO A 133 -24.35 0.24 -7.43
N GLU A 134 -24.62 -0.08 -6.16
CA GLU A 134 -25.20 -1.37 -5.77
C GLU A 134 -26.70 -1.46 -6.13
N SER A 135 -27.38 -0.32 -6.30
CA SER A 135 -28.77 -0.30 -6.74
C SER A 135 -28.87 -0.53 -8.26
N LYS A 136 -30.03 -1.00 -8.74
CA LYS A 136 -30.32 -1.26 -10.18
C LYS A 136 -30.25 -0.02 -11.10
N VAL A 137 -29.83 1.13 -10.57
CA VAL A 137 -29.68 2.37 -11.34
C VAL A 137 -28.32 2.33 -12.04
N THR A 138 -28.28 1.93 -13.30
CA THR A 138 -27.05 1.75 -14.11
C THR A 138 -26.32 3.05 -14.47
N SER A 139 -26.85 4.22 -14.09
CA SER A 139 -26.39 5.53 -14.59
C SER A 139 -25.23 6.17 -13.81
N SER A 140 -24.42 5.40 -13.07
CA SER A 140 -23.39 5.96 -12.18
C SER A 140 -22.11 5.11 -12.12
N PHE A 141 -21.47 4.84 -13.26
CA PHE A 141 -20.15 4.22 -13.27
C PHE A 141 -19.03 5.27 -13.30
N GLY A 142 -17.88 4.98 -12.71
CA GLY A 142 -16.70 5.84 -12.85
C GLY A 142 -15.41 5.07 -12.68
N SER A 143 -14.30 5.70 -13.06
CA SER A 143 -12.95 5.16 -12.91
C SER A 143 -12.02 6.19 -12.30
N CYS A 144 -11.02 5.70 -11.57
CA CYS A 144 -10.04 6.50 -10.86
C CYS A 144 -8.65 5.93 -11.09
N THR A 145 -7.67 6.82 -11.22
CA THR A 145 -6.24 6.50 -11.18
C THR A 145 -5.58 7.38 -10.14
N LEU A 146 -4.96 6.77 -9.15
CA LEU A 146 -4.34 7.44 -8.02
C LEU A 146 -2.89 7.01 -7.86
N LYS A 147 -2.05 7.95 -7.42
CA LYS A 147 -0.66 7.71 -7.06
C LYS A 147 -0.45 8.02 -5.58
N LEU A 148 0.36 7.21 -4.93
CA LEU A 148 0.77 7.44 -3.55
C LEU A 148 1.59 8.74 -3.51
N SER A 149 1.24 9.63 -2.59
CA SER A 149 1.97 10.87 -2.38
C SER A 149 3.36 10.56 -1.82
N GLU A 150 4.39 11.15 -2.42
CA GLU A 150 5.80 10.95 -2.02
C GLU A 150 6.05 11.31 -0.55
N ASN A 151 5.27 12.25 -0.01
CA ASN A 151 5.50 12.86 1.30
C ASN A 151 4.48 12.44 2.39
N ALA A 152 3.50 11.59 2.07
CA ALA A 152 2.44 11.25 3.02
C ALA A 152 2.15 9.76 3.03
N GLU A 153 2.62 9.09 4.08
CA GLU A 153 2.27 7.71 4.36
C GLU A 153 0.74 7.55 4.29
N ALA A 154 0.30 6.63 3.43
CA ALA A 154 -1.10 6.29 3.25
C ALA A 154 -2.02 7.45 2.78
N THR A 155 -1.50 8.29 1.88
CA THR A 155 -2.32 9.23 1.10
C THR A 155 -2.06 9.07 -0.39
N TYR A 156 -3.13 8.89 -1.14
CA TYR A 156 -3.15 8.85 -2.58
C TYR A 156 -3.79 10.12 -3.14
N SER A 157 -3.29 10.60 -4.28
CA SER A 157 -3.87 11.72 -5.01
C SER A 157 -3.98 11.40 -6.50
N GLY A 158 -4.91 12.08 -7.18
CA GLY A 158 -5.07 11.91 -8.62
C GLY A 158 -6.31 12.60 -9.17
N LEU A 159 -6.78 12.08 -10.29
CA LEU A 159 -7.91 12.64 -11.04
C LEU A 159 -9.08 11.65 -11.05
N TYR A 160 -10.27 12.21 -10.89
CA TYR A 160 -11.55 11.53 -10.93
C TYR A 160 -12.31 11.93 -12.17
N THR A 161 -12.71 10.95 -12.98
CA THR A 161 -13.58 11.20 -14.12
C THR A 161 -15.03 10.95 -13.71
N ARG A 162 -15.88 11.98 -13.84
CA ARG A 162 -17.31 11.88 -13.48
C ARG A 162 -18.05 10.85 -14.36
N PRO A 163 -19.04 10.13 -13.80
CA PRO A 163 -19.98 9.35 -14.60
C PRO A 163 -20.68 10.21 -15.65
N PHE A 164 -20.87 9.66 -16.85
CA PHE A 164 -21.68 10.31 -17.88
C PHE A 164 -23.17 10.29 -17.49
N GLY A 165 -23.80 11.47 -17.42
CA GLY A 165 -25.26 11.58 -17.47
C GLY A 165 -25.76 11.32 -18.90
N VAL A 166 -27.00 10.84 -19.05
CA VAL A 166 -27.63 10.39 -20.32
C VAL A 166 -27.76 11.50 -21.40
N ALA A 167 -27.27 12.72 -21.17
CA ALA A 167 -27.31 13.78 -22.18
C ALA A 167 -26.04 14.64 -22.23
N ARG A 168 -25.40 14.59 -23.41
CA ARG A 168 -24.53 15.58 -24.06
C ARG A 168 -23.05 15.69 -23.62
N ALA A 169 -22.21 15.51 -24.65
CA ALA A 169 -20.92 16.13 -24.95
C ALA A 169 -19.87 16.21 -23.83
N ILE A 170 -18.66 15.73 -24.15
CA ILE A 170 -17.41 15.91 -23.41
C ILE A 170 -17.24 17.42 -23.12
N ARG A 171 -17.71 17.88 -21.96
CA ARG A 171 -17.41 19.24 -21.48
C ARG A 171 -16.00 19.22 -20.93
N LYS A 172 -15.15 20.15 -21.38
CA LYS A 172 -13.94 20.56 -20.63
C LYS A 172 -14.37 20.80 -19.18
N GLY A 173 -13.84 20.03 -18.22
CA GLY A 173 -14.23 20.09 -16.80
C GLY A 173 -14.75 18.78 -16.16
N GLN A 174 -14.66 17.64 -16.84
CA GLN A 174 -15.11 16.34 -16.29
C GLN A 174 -14.16 15.70 -15.26
N THR A 175 -12.96 16.24 -15.10
CA THR A 175 -11.94 15.76 -14.17
C THR A 175 -11.95 16.59 -12.89
N ALA A 176 -12.18 15.96 -11.75
CA ALA A 176 -12.02 16.57 -10.43
C ALA A 176 -10.72 16.06 -9.80
N SER A 177 -10.04 16.90 -9.02
CA SER A 177 -8.94 16.41 -8.19
C SER A 177 -9.49 15.64 -7.00
N ILE A 178 -8.82 14.55 -6.63
CA ILE A 178 -9.24 13.71 -5.52
C ILE A 178 -8.08 13.37 -4.61
N ILE A 179 -8.39 13.23 -3.33
CA ILE A 179 -7.49 12.74 -2.29
C ILE A 179 -8.15 11.54 -1.64
N LEU A 180 -7.43 10.43 -1.55
CA LEU A 180 -7.82 9.23 -0.82
C LEU A 180 -6.82 9.02 0.31
N THR A 181 -7.25 9.11 1.55
CA THR A 181 -6.33 9.03 2.71
C THR A 181 -6.91 8.21 3.85
N ARG A 182 -6.02 7.53 4.58
CA ARG A 182 -6.33 6.95 5.90
C ARG A 182 -5.49 7.59 7.01
N SER A 183 -4.69 8.62 6.69
CA SER A 183 -3.91 9.37 7.69
C SER A 183 -4.87 10.17 8.58
N PRO A 184 -4.86 9.97 9.91
CA PRO A 184 -5.72 10.72 10.83
C PRO A 184 -5.50 12.23 10.73
N GLU A 185 -4.25 12.67 10.60
CA GLU A 185 -3.89 14.08 10.48
C GLU A 185 -4.48 14.70 9.21
N LYS A 186 -4.30 14.02 8.07
CA LYS A 186 -4.83 14.51 6.80
C LYS A 186 -6.35 14.53 6.79
N VAL A 187 -7.01 13.54 7.43
CA VAL A 187 -8.46 13.58 7.58
C VAL A 187 -8.91 14.79 8.41
N ARG A 188 -8.24 15.12 9.52
CA ARG A 188 -8.58 16.32 10.33
C ARG A 188 -8.43 17.60 9.52
N GLU A 189 -7.34 17.72 8.77
CA GLU A 189 -7.10 18.86 7.87
C GLU A 189 -8.24 19.00 6.86
N LEU A 190 -8.60 17.90 6.18
CA LEU A 190 -9.62 17.89 5.13
C LEU A 190 -11.03 18.23 5.61
N ILE A 191 -11.37 17.88 6.86
CA ILE A 191 -12.68 18.19 7.43
C ILE A 191 -12.71 19.52 8.20
N GLY A 192 -11.55 20.14 8.49
CA GLY A 192 -11.47 21.32 9.37
C GLY A 192 -12.29 22.52 8.91
N GLY A 193 -12.61 22.61 7.61
CA GLY A 193 -13.48 23.65 7.04
C GLY A 193 -14.99 23.37 7.13
N LEU A 194 -15.41 22.24 7.70
CA LEU A 194 -16.83 21.88 7.87
C LEU A 194 -17.39 22.36 9.21
N GLU A 195 -18.71 22.45 9.32
CA GLU A 195 -19.38 22.60 10.63
C GLU A 195 -18.99 21.46 11.59
N GLN A 196 -18.86 21.76 12.88
CA GLN A 196 -18.39 20.82 13.91
C GLN A 196 -19.18 19.50 13.92
N THR A 197 -20.51 19.55 13.75
CA THR A 197 -21.37 18.36 13.68
C THR A 197 -21.05 17.48 12.47
N LYS A 198 -20.74 18.09 11.32
CA LYS A 198 -20.33 17.38 10.09
C LYS A 198 -18.92 16.79 10.25
N GLN A 199 -18.00 17.52 10.89
CA GLN A 199 -16.67 17.01 11.21
C GLN A 199 -16.74 15.74 12.07
N GLU A 200 -17.48 15.80 13.19
CA GLU A 200 -17.65 14.68 14.09
C GLU A 200 -18.30 13.47 13.40
N PHE A 201 -19.28 13.72 12.53
CA PHE A 201 -19.90 12.68 11.71
C PHE A 201 -18.88 11.98 10.79
N VAL A 202 -18.10 12.75 10.01
CA VAL A 202 -17.10 12.19 9.08
C VAL A 202 -16.01 11.44 9.85
N TRP A 203 -15.50 12.04 10.94
CA TRP A 203 -14.48 11.43 11.79
C TRP A 203 -14.95 10.08 12.37
N ARG A 204 -16.13 10.05 12.99
CA ARG A 204 -16.71 8.82 13.57
C ARG A 204 -16.99 7.76 12.52
N LYS A 205 -17.40 8.13 11.30
CA LYS A 205 -17.64 7.13 10.24
C LYS A 205 -16.34 6.57 9.66
N THR A 206 -15.29 7.38 9.59
CA THR A 206 -13.98 6.97 9.05
C THR A 206 -13.20 6.12 10.05
N PHE A 207 -13.11 6.57 11.31
CA PHE A 207 -12.26 5.96 12.34
C PHE A 207 -13.02 5.43 13.56
N GLY A 208 -14.27 5.82 13.79
CA GLY A 208 -15.01 5.52 15.03
C GLY A 208 -15.35 4.04 15.25
N LEU A 209 -14.96 3.14 14.35
CA LEU A 209 -14.98 1.68 14.61
C LEU A 209 -13.68 1.18 15.28
N PHE A 210 -12.64 2.00 15.38
CA PHE A 210 -11.40 1.69 16.12
C PHE A 210 -11.45 2.16 17.59
N GLY A 211 -12.49 2.90 17.99
CA GLY A 211 -12.62 3.49 19.33
C GLY A 211 -13.54 2.73 20.30
N ARG A 212 -13.88 1.47 20.03
CA ARG A 212 -14.59 0.59 21.00
C ARG A 212 -13.66 -0.30 21.82
N GLU A 213 -12.34 -0.11 21.71
CA GLU A 213 -11.40 -0.67 22.66
C GLU A 213 -11.06 0.40 23.71
N LYS A 214 -11.76 0.29 24.84
CA LYS A 214 -11.44 0.86 26.16
C LYS A 214 -11.39 2.40 26.26
N LEU A 215 -12.56 2.99 26.47
CA LEU A 215 -12.72 3.93 27.58
C LEU A 215 -13.15 3.13 28.82
#